data_AF-A0AAD8M3S6-F1
#
_entry.id   AF-A0AAD8M3S6-F1
#
_cell.length_a   1.000
_cell.length_b   1.000
_cell.length_c   1.000
_cell.angle_alpha   90.00
_cell.angle_beta   90.00
_cell.angle_gamma   90.00
#
_symmetry.space_group_name_H-M   'P 1'
#
loop_
_entity.id
_entity.type
_entity.pdbx_description
1 polymer ?
#
loop_
_entity_poly.entity_id
_entity_poly.type
_entity_poly.pdbx_seq_one_letter_code
_entity_poly.pdbx_strand_id
1 'polypeptide(L)'
;MLSDLLLFPLEFCVLVEGQRYPKENLDKDAALLLKRISLAPALERKNTICQMVQADDAPCGGEFIKNFGMDVVKNMTSVVGRIISCKGQLQIVLCVMSGKHPGYKYLKWVSETQIGVITQCCSSSHANKGSDQYLANLALKINAKLGGSNMELNDSLPCLGGGDPVMFMGADVNHPGAWNMTCPSIAAVVASVNWP
;
A
#
# COMPACT_ATOMS: atom_id res chain seq x y z
N MET A 1 -22.48 -30.27 -33.58
CA MET A 1 -22.43 -29.18 -32.59
C MET A 1 -23.66 -29.30 -31.71
N LEU A 2 -23.58 -30.08 -30.64
CA LEU A 2 -24.54 -30.07 -29.54
C LEU A 2 -23.90 -29.21 -28.46
N SER A 3 -24.51 -28.06 -28.17
CA SER A 3 -24.19 -27.26 -26.99
C SER A 3 -24.86 -27.94 -25.80
N ASP A 4 -24.06 -28.54 -24.92
CA ASP A 4 -24.57 -29.13 -23.68
C ASP A 4 -25.12 -28.02 -22.78
N LEU A 5 -26.46 -27.92 -22.71
CA LEU A 5 -27.15 -27.09 -21.74
C LEU A 5 -27.39 -27.93 -20.49
N LEU A 6 -26.65 -27.64 -19.42
CA LEU A 6 -26.83 -28.28 -18.12
C LEU A 6 -27.61 -27.34 -17.20
N LEU A 7 -28.79 -27.77 -16.77
CA LEU A 7 -29.65 -27.03 -15.84
C LEU A 7 -29.62 -27.73 -14.48
N PHE A 8 -29.28 -27.00 -13.43
CA PHE A 8 -29.37 -27.47 -12.05
C PHE A 8 -30.54 -26.78 -11.35
N PRO A 9 -31.46 -27.53 -10.71
CA PRO A 9 -32.46 -26.94 -9.85
C PRO A 9 -31.78 -26.26 -8.64
N LEU A 10 -32.14 -25.01 -8.36
CA LEU A 10 -31.48 -24.18 -7.34
C LEU A 10 -31.62 -24.77 -5.93
N GLU A 11 -32.67 -25.55 -5.68
CA GLU A 11 -32.92 -26.23 -4.41
C GLU A 11 -31.87 -27.31 -4.06
N PHE A 12 -31.07 -27.75 -5.04
CA PHE A 12 -29.96 -28.70 -4.83
C PHE A 12 -28.57 -28.03 -4.91
N CYS A 13 -28.51 -26.70 -5.06
CA CYS A 13 -27.26 -25.96 -5.13
C CYS A 13 -26.91 -25.35 -3.76
N VAL A 14 -25.73 -25.68 -3.24
CA VAL A 14 -25.17 -25.07 -2.03
C VAL A 14 -24.00 -24.18 -2.43
N LEU A 15 -23.93 -22.96 -1.88
CA LEU A 15 -22.77 -22.10 -2.05
C LEU A 15 -21.56 -22.75 -1.36
N VAL A 16 -20.52 -23.02 -2.14
CA VAL A 16 -19.27 -23.57 -1.61
C VAL A 16 -18.57 -22.50 -0.77
N GLU A 17 -18.19 -22.83 0.46
CA GLU A 17 -17.44 -21.93 1.33
C GLU A 17 -16.05 -21.58 0.74
N GLY A 18 -15.51 -20.43 1.12
CA GLY A 18 -14.17 -19.99 0.70
C GLY A 18 -14.09 -19.37 -0.70
N GLN A 19 -15.22 -19.12 -1.37
CA GLN A 19 -15.24 -18.38 -2.64
C GLN A 19 -14.79 -16.92 -2.43
N ARG A 20 -13.83 -16.46 -3.24
CA ARG A 20 -13.35 -15.08 -3.23
C ARG A 20 -14.39 -14.16 -3.88
N TYR A 21 -14.85 -13.15 -3.13
CA TYR A 21 -15.86 -12.20 -3.60
C TYR A 21 -15.21 -10.89 -4.11
N PRO A 22 -15.61 -10.36 -5.28
CA PRO A 22 -15.04 -9.12 -5.81
C PRO A 22 -15.26 -7.93 -4.89
N LYS A 23 -14.20 -7.15 -4.65
CA LYS A 23 -14.23 -6.04 -3.70
C LYS A 23 -15.18 -4.92 -4.12
N GLU A 24 -15.36 -4.70 -5.42
CA GLU A 24 -16.34 -3.74 -5.96
C GLU A 24 -17.81 -4.06 -5.61
N ASN A 25 -18.11 -5.31 -5.28
CA ASN A 25 -19.47 -5.76 -4.99
C ASN A 25 -19.74 -5.91 -3.49
N LEU A 26 -18.74 -5.66 -2.63
CA LEU A 26 -18.89 -5.75 -1.18
C LEU A 26 -19.74 -4.59 -0.67
N ASP A 27 -20.59 -4.89 0.31
CA ASP A 27 -21.27 -3.84 1.05
C ASP A 27 -20.27 -2.96 1.85
N LYS A 28 -20.77 -1.83 2.35
CA LYS A 28 -19.95 -0.83 3.04
C LYS A 28 -19.34 -1.38 4.35
N ASP A 29 -20.04 -2.26 5.04
CA ASP A 29 -19.65 -2.76 6.36
C ASP A 29 -18.56 -3.83 6.22
N ALA A 30 -18.68 -4.71 5.24
CA ALA A 30 -17.66 -5.67 4.85
C ALA A 30 -16.38 -4.97 4.36
N ALA A 31 -16.52 -3.90 3.56
CA ALA A 31 -15.39 -3.10 3.12
C ALA A 31 -14.66 -2.39 4.28
N LEU A 32 -15.41 -1.91 5.28
CA LEU A 32 -14.86 -1.30 6.50
C LEU A 32 -14.14 -2.31 7.40
N LEU A 33 -14.72 -3.50 7.58
CA LEU A 33 -14.12 -4.59 8.33
C LEU A 33 -12.79 -5.01 7.70
N LEU A 34 -12.77 -5.25 6.38
CA LEU A 34 -11.56 -5.60 5.63
C LEU A 34 -10.48 -4.52 5.76
N LYS A 35 -10.88 -3.25 5.71
CA LYS A 35 -9.95 -2.13 5.89
C LYS A 35 -9.35 -2.12 7.30
N ARG A 36 -10.15 -2.40 8.34
CA ARG A 36 -9.68 -2.42 9.74
C ARG A 36 -8.67 -3.54 9.97
N ILE A 37 -8.95 -4.76 9.51
CA ILE A 37 -8.02 -5.90 9.66
C ILE A 37 -6.75 -5.75 8.82
N SER A 38 -6.83 -5.02 7.69
CA SER A 38 -5.67 -4.77 6.81
C SER A 38 -4.75 -3.65 7.30
N LEU A 39 -5.14 -2.88 8.32
CA LEU A 39 -4.37 -1.76 8.86
C LEU A 39 -3.61 -2.10 10.16
N ALA A 40 -3.37 -3.39 10.43
CA ALA A 40 -2.57 -3.80 11.60
C ALA A 40 -1.21 -3.07 11.65
N PRO A 41 -0.80 -2.54 12.83
CA PRO A 41 0.52 -1.94 13.04
C PRO A 41 1.66 -2.87 12.61
N ALA A 42 2.77 -2.27 12.14
CA ALA A 42 3.88 -3.02 11.56
C ALA A 42 4.47 -4.08 12.51
N LEU A 43 4.55 -3.78 13.82
CA LEU A 43 5.04 -4.72 14.83
C LEU A 43 4.09 -5.90 15.05
N GLU A 44 2.79 -5.64 15.14
CA GLU A 44 1.78 -6.70 15.28
C GLU A 44 1.78 -7.61 14.06
N ARG A 45 1.79 -7.02 12.87
CA ARG A 45 1.87 -7.79 11.62
C ARG A 45 3.14 -8.65 11.57
N LYS A 46 4.29 -8.11 11.98
CA LYS A 46 5.54 -8.87 12.08
C LYS A 46 5.38 -10.08 13.01
N ASN A 47 4.81 -9.87 14.19
CA ASN A 47 4.62 -10.92 15.18
C ASN A 47 3.65 -12.00 14.67
N THR A 48 2.54 -11.60 14.07
CA THR A 48 1.58 -12.52 13.45
C THR A 48 2.24 -13.36 12.36
N ILE A 49 3.05 -12.76 11.49
CA ILE A 49 3.77 -13.49 10.44
C ILE A 49 4.78 -14.48 11.04
N CYS A 50 5.57 -14.04 12.03
CA CYS A 50 6.50 -14.92 12.73
C CYS A 50 5.79 -16.10 13.41
N GLN A 51 4.64 -15.86 14.04
CA GLN A 51 3.82 -16.91 14.65
C GLN A 51 3.26 -17.88 13.59
N MET A 52 2.69 -17.36 12.50
CA MET A 52 2.14 -18.18 11.41
C MET A 52 3.19 -19.09 10.76
N VAL A 53 4.43 -18.61 10.58
CA VAL A 53 5.52 -19.40 10.00
C VAL A 53 6.05 -20.47 10.99
N GLN A 54 5.84 -20.27 12.29
CA GLN A 54 6.25 -21.19 13.34
C GLN A 54 5.18 -22.21 13.74
N ALA A 55 3.92 -22.01 13.33
CA ALA A 55 2.81 -22.90 13.66
C ALA A 55 2.97 -24.32 13.07
N ASP A 56 2.33 -25.30 13.69
CA ASP A 56 2.39 -26.71 13.26
C ASP A 56 1.65 -26.95 11.94
N ASP A 57 0.57 -26.19 11.69
CA ASP A 57 -0.20 -26.17 10.44
C ASP A 57 0.32 -25.14 9.44
N ALA A 58 1.49 -24.55 9.70
CA ALA A 58 2.09 -23.57 8.81
C ALA A 58 2.20 -24.14 7.38
N PRO A 59 2.26 -23.27 6.35
CA PRO A 59 2.58 -23.69 4.99
C PRO A 59 3.91 -24.47 4.90
N CYS A 60 4.74 -24.35 5.94
CA CYS A 60 6.05 -24.96 6.10
C CYS A 60 6.05 -26.23 6.99
N GLY A 61 4.90 -26.64 7.54
CA GLY A 61 4.79 -27.73 8.53
C GLY A 61 4.77 -29.15 7.96
N GLY A 62 4.63 -29.31 6.63
CA GLY A 62 4.61 -30.62 5.98
C GLY A 62 5.98 -31.12 5.53
N GLU A 63 6.15 -32.44 5.46
CA GLU A 63 7.39 -33.07 4.94
C GLU A 63 7.55 -32.93 3.42
N PHE A 64 6.50 -32.48 2.72
CA PHE A 64 6.45 -32.45 1.25
C PHE A 64 7.56 -31.59 0.63
N ILE A 65 7.90 -30.45 1.23
CA ILE A 65 8.95 -29.53 0.73
C ILE A 65 10.35 -30.14 0.82
N LYS A 66 10.61 -31.01 1.80
CA LYS A 66 11.87 -31.73 1.96
C LYS A 66 12.09 -32.74 0.83
N ASN A 67 11.02 -33.32 0.29
CA ASN A 67 11.10 -34.25 -0.85
C ASN A 67 11.64 -33.59 -2.13
N PHE A 68 11.54 -32.26 -2.23
CA PHE A 68 12.10 -31.47 -3.34
C PHE A 68 13.46 -30.84 -3.02
N GLY A 69 14.08 -31.21 -1.89
CA GLY A 69 15.36 -30.63 -1.45
C GLY A 69 15.27 -29.15 -1.09
N MET A 70 14.07 -28.64 -0.78
CA MET A 70 13.85 -27.26 -0.38
C MET A 70 13.76 -27.17 1.15
N ASP A 71 14.34 -26.11 1.70
CA ASP A 71 14.25 -25.79 3.13
C ASP A 71 13.75 -24.35 3.33
N VAL A 72 13.00 -24.14 4.40
CA VAL A 72 12.42 -22.84 4.72
C VAL A 72 13.01 -22.32 6.02
N VAL A 73 13.84 -21.28 5.90
CA VAL A 73 14.34 -20.54 7.05
C VAL A 73 13.18 -19.77 7.68
N LYS A 74 12.86 -20.10 8.93
CA LYS A 74 11.72 -19.52 9.67
C LYS A 74 11.99 -18.11 10.21
N ASN A 75 13.21 -17.61 10.05
CA ASN A 75 13.64 -16.27 10.45
C ASN A 75 13.57 -15.31 9.25
N MET A 76 13.28 -14.02 9.51
CA MET A 76 13.26 -13.00 8.47
C MET A 76 14.68 -12.71 7.94
N THR A 77 14.80 -12.56 6.61
CA THR A 77 16.06 -12.21 5.92
C THR A 77 16.39 -10.71 6.04
N SER A 78 17.64 -10.36 6.35
CA SER A 78 18.12 -8.96 6.47
C SER A 78 18.65 -8.38 5.14
N VAL A 79 18.43 -7.08 4.89
CA VAL A 79 18.85 -6.37 3.65
C VAL A 79 19.28 -4.91 3.96
N VAL A 80 20.25 -4.36 3.21
CA VAL A 80 20.82 -3.00 3.37
C VAL A 80 20.29 -2.01 2.33
N GLY A 81 19.99 -0.75 2.69
CA GLY A 81 19.47 0.29 1.77
C GLY A 81 20.20 1.66 1.83
N ARG A 82 19.86 2.59 0.91
CA ARG A 82 20.48 3.94 0.76
C ARG A 82 19.45 5.09 0.68
N ILE A 83 19.90 6.31 0.93
CA ILE A 83 19.11 7.54 1.20
C ILE A 83 19.53 8.70 0.30
N ILE A 84 18.58 9.49 -0.24
CA ILE A 84 18.83 10.61 -1.18
C ILE A 84 18.50 11.97 -0.53
N SER A 85 19.35 13.00 -0.76
CA SER A 85 19.24 14.38 -0.23
C SER A 85 19.00 15.43 -1.33
N CYS A 86 18.46 16.63 -1.01
CA CYS A 86 18.06 17.70 -1.97
C CYS A 86 18.75 19.09 -1.76
N LYS A 87 18.96 19.86 -2.86
CA LYS A 87 19.54 21.24 -2.95
C LYS A 87 18.69 22.15 -3.89
N GLY A 88 18.70 23.47 -3.68
CA GLY A 88 17.66 24.46 -4.11
C GLY A 88 17.44 24.75 -5.61
N GLN A 89 16.16 24.73 -6.01
CA GLN A 89 15.50 25.12 -7.27
C GLN A 89 13.96 25.16 -7.02
N LEU A 90 13.11 25.64 -7.94
CA LEU A 90 11.63 25.70 -7.81
C LEU A 90 11.07 24.45 -7.10
N GLN A 91 10.49 24.63 -5.91
CA GLN A 91 10.24 23.51 -5.01
C GLN A 91 8.86 22.87 -5.18
N ILE A 92 7.80 23.64 -5.49
CA ILE A 92 6.45 23.12 -5.66
C ILE A 92 5.55 24.03 -6.52
N VAL A 93 4.61 23.43 -7.25
CA VAL A 93 3.50 24.13 -7.93
C VAL A 93 2.17 23.71 -7.30
N LEU A 94 1.38 24.69 -6.84
CA LEU A 94 0.03 24.47 -6.29
C LEU A 94 -1.02 24.61 -7.41
N CYS A 95 -1.77 23.55 -7.69
CA CYS A 95 -2.77 23.51 -8.77
C CYS A 95 -4.19 23.45 -8.18
N VAL A 96 -4.94 24.54 -8.28
CA VAL A 96 -6.33 24.59 -7.83
C VAL A 96 -7.26 24.12 -8.96
N MET A 97 -8.02 23.05 -8.71
CA MET A 97 -8.89 22.42 -9.70
C MET A 97 -10.36 22.64 -9.36
N SER A 98 -11.18 23.02 -10.35
CA SER A 98 -12.63 23.23 -10.17
C SER A 98 -13.41 21.93 -9.93
N GLY A 99 -12.87 20.78 -10.36
CA GLY A 99 -13.49 19.47 -10.20
C GLY A 99 -12.54 18.34 -10.59
N LYS A 100 -13.05 17.11 -10.61
CA LYS A 100 -12.31 15.95 -11.11
C LYS A 100 -12.16 16.08 -12.62
N HIS A 101 -10.93 16.08 -13.11
CA HIS A 101 -10.65 16.24 -14.54
C HIS A 101 -9.57 15.23 -14.99
N PRO A 102 -9.71 14.57 -16.16
CA PRO A 102 -8.70 13.64 -16.68
C PRO A 102 -7.31 14.25 -16.81
N GLY A 103 -7.25 15.55 -17.11
CA GLY A 103 -6.01 16.32 -17.19
C GLY A 103 -5.18 16.32 -15.90
N TYR A 104 -5.75 15.95 -14.74
CA TYR A 104 -4.98 15.70 -13.52
C TYR A 104 -3.87 14.67 -13.75
N LYS A 105 -4.18 13.56 -14.44
CA LYS A 105 -3.20 12.50 -14.72
C LYS A 105 -2.08 13.00 -15.63
N TYR A 106 -2.44 13.76 -16.65
CA TYR A 106 -1.47 14.33 -17.59
C TYR A 106 -0.55 15.36 -16.92
N LEU A 107 -1.12 16.27 -16.13
CA LEU A 107 -0.36 17.24 -15.33
C LEU A 107 0.63 16.52 -14.43
N LYS A 108 0.16 15.52 -13.67
CA LYS A 108 1.01 14.73 -12.77
C LYS A 108 2.14 14.04 -13.51
N TRP A 109 1.83 13.37 -14.61
CA TRP A 109 2.80 12.68 -15.43
C TRP A 109 3.86 13.64 -16.00
N VAL A 110 3.48 14.70 -16.71
CA VAL A 110 4.44 15.64 -17.32
C VAL A 110 5.29 16.33 -16.25
N SER A 111 4.65 16.87 -15.20
CA SER A 111 5.38 17.61 -14.17
C SER A 111 6.38 16.73 -13.43
N GLU A 112 5.99 15.52 -13.01
CA GLU A 112 6.82 14.67 -12.15
C GLU A 112 7.83 13.82 -12.94
N THR A 113 7.53 13.44 -14.19
CA THR A 113 8.39 12.54 -14.97
C THR A 113 9.22 13.23 -16.05
N GLN A 114 8.75 14.35 -16.64
CA GLN A 114 9.47 15.04 -17.71
C GLN A 114 10.18 16.30 -17.22
N ILE A 115 9.47 17.11 -16.42
CA ILE A 115 9.97 18.42 -15.97
C ILE A 115 10.73 18.30 -14.64
N GLY A 116 10.35 17.34 -13.79
CA GLY A 116 10.95 17.15 -12.47
C GLY A 116 10.47 18.16 -11.41
N VAL A 117 9.23 18.65 -11.54
CA VAL A 117 8.63 19.62 -10.61
C VAL A 117 7.53 18.97 -9.80
N ILE A 118 7.62 19.14 -8.48
CA ILE A 118 6.62 18.63 -7.53
C ILE A 118 5.33 19.46 -7.63
N THR A 119 4.19 18.79 -7.64
CA THR A 119 2.87 19.45 -7.70
C THR A 119 1.97 19.07 -6.53
N GLN A 120 1.21 20.04 -5.99
CA GLN A 120 0.11 19.79 -5.06
C GLN A 120 -1.20 20.25 -5.70
N CYS A 121 -2.10 19.31 -5.99
CA CYS A 121 -3.42 19.67 -6.51
C CYS A 121 -4.45 19.73 -5.37
N CYS A 122 -5.38 20.68 -5.43
CA CYS A 122 -6.46 20.81 -4.45
C CYS A 122 -7.76 21.20 -5.14
N SER A 123 -8.90 20.85 -4.55
CA SER A 123 -10.21 21.19 -5.12
C SER A 123 -10.61 22.61 -4.69
N SER A 124 -11.01 23.46 -5.63
CA SER A 124 -11.44 24.84 -5.34
C SER A 124 -12.63 24.86 -4.39
N SER A 125 -13.59 23.94 -4.55
CA SER A 125 -14.77 23.86 -3.68
C SER A 125 -14.43 23.52 -2.23
N HIS A 126 -13.32 22.81 -1.98
CA HIS A 126 -12.86 22.51 -0.63
C HIS A 126 -11.94 23.61 -0.09
N ALA A 127 -11.07 24.17 -0.94
CA ALA A 127 -10.18 25.26 -0.57
C ALA A 127 -10.96 26.53 -0.22
N ASN A 128 -11.97 26.89 -1.01
CA ASN A 128 -12.78 28.10 -0.80
C ASN A 128 -13.68 28.01 0.43
N LYS A 129 -13.98 26.79 0.93
CA LYS A 129 -14.66 26.62 2.22
C LYS A 129 -13.79 27.03 3.41
N GLY A 130 -12.47 27.10 3.22
CA GLY A 130 -11.53 27.59 4.24
C GLY A 130 -11.54 26.79 5.55
N SER A 131 -11.93 25.52 5.53
CA SER A 131 -11.97 24.71 6.74
C SER A 131 -10.56 24.45 7.26
N ASP A 132 -10.30 24.77 8.52
CA ASP A 132 -9.01 24.56 9.18
C ASP A 132 -8.52 23.12 9.06
N GLN A 133 -9.42 22.14 9.23
CA GLN A 133 -9.09 20.73 9.09
C GLN A 133 -8.61 20.38 7.67
N TYR A 134 -9.22 20.99 6.65
CA TYR A 134 -8.80 20.78 5.25
C TYR A 134 -7.46 21.44 4.96
N LEU A 135 -7.28 22.68 5.42
CA LEU A 135 -6.05 23.44 5.22
C LEU A 135 -4.86 22.81 5.95
N ALA A 136 -5.05 22.33 7.17
CA ALA A 136 -4.06 21.56 7.91
C ALA A 136 -3.67 20.28 7.14
N ASN A 137 -4.65 19.49 6.69
CA ASN A 137 -4.37 18.29 5.89
C ASN A 137 -3.65 18.60 4.56
N LEU A 138 -3.93 19.76 3.95
CA LEU A 138 -3.22 20.21 2.75
C LEU A 138 -1.78 20.60 3.07
N ALA A 139 -1.56 21.34 4.16
CA ALA A 139 -0.23 21.74 4.63
C ALA A 139 0.65 20.53 4.96
N LEU A 140 0.11 19.51 5.64
CA LEU A 140 0.82 18.26 5.92
C LEU A 140 1.33 17.58 4.64
N LYS A 141 0.55 17.61 3.56
CA LYS A 141 0.94 17.04 2.25
C LYS A 141 1.98 17.88 1.54
N ILE A 142 1.90 19.21 1.65
CA ILE A 142 2.90 20.12 1.09
C ILE A 142 4.24 19.94 1.81
N ASN A 143 4.23 19.91 3.14
CA ASN A 143 5.44 19.72 3.93
C ASN A 143 6.17 18.41 3.56
N ALA A 144 5.44 17.29 3.51
CA ALA A 144 6.01 15.99 3.11
C ALA A 144 6.59 16.00 1.69
N LYS A 145 5.94 16.69 0.75
CA LYS A 145 6.40 16.83 -0.64
C LYS A 145 7.66 17.65 -0.78
N LEU A 146 7.85 18.62 0.11
CA LEU A 146 9.04 19.45 0.17
C LEU A 146 10.19 18.77 0.93
N GLY A 147 10.01 17.51 1.35
CA GLY A 147 10.99 16.75 2.11
C GLY A 147 10.94 17.01 3.62
N GLY A 148 9.93 17.76 4.10
CA GLY A 148 9.72 18.00 5.53
C GLY A 148 9.11 16.79 6.24
N SER A 149 9.45 16.66 7.52
CA SER A 149 8.86 15.69 8.43
C SER A 149 7.71 16.35 9.21
N ASN A 150 6.54 15.73 9.24
CA ASN A 150 5.40 16.28 9.99
C ASN A 150 5.40 15.85 11.45
N MET A 151 5.84 14.62 11.70
CA MET A 151 5.78 13.97 13.00
C MET A 151 6.95 12.99 13.08
N GLU A 152 7.61 12.97 14.23
CA GLU A 152 8.68 12.05 14.55
C GLU A 152 8.33 11.34 15.86
N LEU A 153 8.86 10.13 16.05
CA LEU A 153 8.69 9.41 17.30
C LEU A 153 9.62 10.03 18.35
N ASN A 154 9.07 10.33 19.51
CA ASN A 154 9.80 11.00 20.58
C ASN A 154 10.82 10.07 21.26
N ASP A 155 10.56 8.75 21.22
CA ASP A 155 11.40 7.72 21.82
C ASP A 155 11.80 6.67 20.77
N SER A 156 13.01 6.13 20.93
CA SER A 156 13.45 4.97 20.17
C SER A 156 12.49 3.79 20.40
N LEU A 157 12.16 3.07 19.33
CA LEU A 157 11.27 1.93 19.43
C LEU A 157 11.85 0.91 20.44
N PRO A 158 11.05 0.39 21.40
CA PRO A 158 11.55 -0.43 22.52
C PRO A 158 12.35 -1.67 22.10
N CYS A 159 12.12 -2.18 20.88
CA CYS A 159 12.79 -3.35 20.31
C CYS A 159 13.98 -3.01 19.40
N LEU A 160 14.31 -1.73 19.22
CA LEU A 160 15.43 -1.23 18.41
C LEU A 160 16.45 -0.44 19.26
N GLY A 161 16.37 -0.56 20.58
CA GLY A 161 17.21 0.17 21.55
C GLY A 161 18.69 -0.23 21.60
N GLY A 162 19.20 -0.93 20.58
CA GLY A 162 20.59 -1.40 20.49
C GLY A 162 21.59 -0.37 19.95
N GLY A 163 21.13 0.82 19.52
CA GLY A 163 22.00 1.84 18.92
C GLY A 163 22.42 1.55 17.46
N ASP A 164 22.06 0.39 16.91
CA ASP A 164 22.32 0.02 15.53
C ASP A 164 21.31 0.69 14.56
N PRO A 165 21.76 1.28 13.45
CA PRO A 165 20.87 1.91 12.47
C PRO A 165 19.89 0.91 11.83
N VAL A 166 18.59 1.24 11.82
CA VAL A 166 17.53 0.40 11.21
C VAL A 166 16.81 1.15 10.09
N MET A 167 16.49 0.44 9.01
CA MET A 167 15.70 0.95 7.89
C MET A 167 14.36 0.22 7.80
N PHE A 168 13.27 0.98 7.73
CA PHE A 168 11.93 0.49 7.46
C PHE A 168 11.68 0.51 5.96
N MET A 169 11.26 -0.61 5.36
CA MET A 169 10.87 -0.67 3.95
C MET A 169 9.40 -1.07 3.81
N GLY A 170 8.73 -0.50 2.82
CA GLY A 170 7.39 -0.89 2.39
C GLY A 170 7.40 -1.19 0.90
N ALA A 171 6.72 -2.26 0.48
CA ALA A 171 6.57 -2.61 -0.92
C ALA A 171 5.10 -2.89 -1.22
N ASP A 172 4.64 -2.50 -2.40
CA ASP A 172 3.28 -2.76 -2.88
C ASP A 172 3.29 -3.04 -4.39
N VAL A 173 2.33 -3.84 -4.85
CA VAL A 173 2.11 -4.08 -6.28
C VAL A 173 0.67 -3.75 -6.60
N ASN A 174 0.47 -2.75 -7.45
CA ASN A 174 -0.82 -2.44 -8.02
C ASN A 174 -1.02 -3.19 -9.33
N HIS A 175 -1.94 -4.14 -9.31
CA HIS A 175 -2.44 -4.79 -10.52
C HIS A 175 -3.49 -3.91 -11.23
N PRO A 176 -3.61 -4.02 -12.56
CA PRO A 176 -4.72 -3.42 -13.27
C PRO A 176 -6.07 -3.99 -12.79
N GLY A 177 -7.17 -3.30 -13.10
CA GLY A 177 -8.51 -3.82 -12.81
C GLY A 177 -8.72 -5.19 -13.47
N ALA A 178 -9.56 -6.05 -12.88
CA ALA A 178 -9.69 -7.48 -13.23
C ALA A 178 -9.89 -7.77 -14.72
N TRP A 179 -10.45 -6.82 -15.48
CA TRP A 179 -10.76 -6.95 -16.91
C TRP A 179 -9.74 -6.27 -17.84
N ASN A 180 -8.71 -5.64 -17.29
CA ASN A 180 -7.69 -4.94 -18.06
C ASN A 180 -6.41 -5.78 -18.12
N MET A 181 -6.25 -6.51 -19.23
CA MET A 181 -5.12 -7.41 -19.48
C MET A 181 -3.93 -6.76 -20.17
N THR A 182 -4.06 -5.50 -20.60
CA THR A 182 -3.01 -4.80 -21.37
C THR A 182 -2.16 -3.88 -20.51
N CYS A 183 -2.69 -3.39 -19.39
CA CYS A 183 -1.91 -2.60 -18.44
C CYS A 183 -0.99 -3.51 -17.60
N PRO A 184 0.29 -3.17 -17.43
CA PRO A 184 1.19 -3.93 -16.56
C PRO A 184 0.84 -3.72 -15.10
N SER A 185 1.31 -4.63 -14.25
CA SER A 185 1.32 -4.42 -12.81
C SER A 185 2.45 -3.44 -12.44
N ILE A 186 2.21 -2.55 -11.49
CA ILE A 186 3.20 -1.57 -11.04
C ILE A 186 3.65 -1.94 -9.64
N ALA A 187 4.93 -2.27 -9.48
CA ALA A 187 5.55 -2.47 -8.19
C ALA A 187 6.18 -1.15 -7.70
N ALA A 188 5.94 -0.81 -6.43
CA ALA A 188 6.54 0.34 -5.77
C ALA A 188 7.21 -0.11 -4.45
N VAL A 189 8.39 0.45 -4.17
CA VAL A 189 9.12 0.21 -2.92
C VAL A 189 9.50 1.57 -2.33
N VAL A 190 9.30 1.73 -1.03
CA VAL A 190 9.70 2.90 -0.25
C VAL A 190 10.55 2.45 0.93
N ALA A 191 11.45 3.32 1.39
CA ALA A 191 12.26 3.07 2.57
C ALA A 191 12.37 4.33 3.43
N SER A 192 12.42 4.17 4.75
CA SER A 192 12.73 5.26 5.66
C SER A 192 14.15 5.73 5.41
N VAL A 193 14.31 7.04 5.30
CA VAL A 193 15.59 7.65 4.97
C VAL A 193 16.29 8.36 6.13
N ASN A 194 15.60 8.50 7.25
CA ASN A 194 16.19 9.06 8.46
C ASN A 194 16.02 8.03 9.57
N TRP A 195 17.11 7.73 10.25
CA TRP A 195 17.12 6.98 11.51
C TRP A 195 17.15 8.01 12.65
N PRO A 196 16.32 7.89 13.70
CA PRO A 196 16.37 8.75 14.88
C PRO A 196 17.66 8.56 15.70
#